data_AF-A0A693QK93-F1
#
_entry.id   AF-A0A693QK93-F1
#
_cell.length_a   1.000
_cell.length_b   1.000
_cell.length_c   1.000
_cell.angle_alpha   90.00
_cell.angle_beta   90.00
_cell.angle_gamma   90.00
#
_symmetry.space_group_name_H-M   'P 1'
#
loop_
_entity.id
_entity.type
_entity.pdbx_description
1 polymer ?
#
loop_
_entity_poly.entity_id
_entity_poly.type
_entity_poly.pdbx_seq_one_letter_code
_entity_poly.pdbx_strand_id
1 'polypeptide(L)'
;MEKNKFDEFVAKNLPKALKKDTEQSLGDRSKYIGSSDIGGCLRKAYLDKTTNYEHDLATLIRFQRGHVAEGIIEKMLDGLNPTLQKEVKVTIDGFDLKAHIDFCLENKDEIVVVEAKSVNTAVDKPYDSWIMQVNFQLAMLATQTQKKLRAYVVAINLNTGWFKSFEVNGNQAHEKMAIENAQILANALLNKEEPIASEQLYCSTCPHKGSCPLMVKKSEGSELSGDLLEVGKKIIELNAKKKELEKELEEKKTLIEEYMRTCGTKKIKIDDSFISLSNDTTSVSFDTKALKDNEPELYESLFEKYQKTSQRKGYLSIK
;
A
#
# COMPACT_ATOMS: atom_id res chain seq x y z
N MET A 1 22.66 -17.12 -1.12
CA MET A 1 23.31 -16.96 0.20
C MET A 1 22.80 -18.07 1.10
N GLU A 2 23.70 -18.90 1.62
CA GLU A 2 23.34 -19.80 2.72
C GLU A 2 22.93 -18.95 3.93
N LYS A 3 21.81 -19.32 4.56
CA LYS A 3 21.34 -18.66 5.78
C LYS A 3 22.26 -19.06 6.92
N ASN A 4 22.76 -18.08 7.67
CA ASN A 4 23.57 -18.40 8.84
C ASN A 4 22.67 -18.87 10.01
N LYS A 5 23.27 -19.46 11.05
CA LYS A 5 22.52 -19.95 12.24
C LYS A 5 21.67 -18.88 12.92
N PHE A 6 22.10 -17.63 12.86
CA PHE A 6 21.35 -16.50 13.43
C PHE A 6 20.12 -16.17 12.58
N ASP A 7 20.23 -16.19 11.25
CA ASP A 7 19.09 -15.99 10.34
C ASP A 7 18.00 -17.05 10.57
N GLU A 8 18.39 -18.31 10.79
CA GLU A 8 17.45 -19.38 11.13
C GLU A 8 16.79 -19.18 12.49
N PHE A 9 17.55 -18.73 13.48
CA PHE A 9 17.02 -18.41 14.81
C PHE A 9 15.99 -17.29 14.72
N VAL A 10 16.30 -16.18 14.06
CA VAL A 10 15.40 -15.03 13.88
C VAL A 10 14.14 -15.44 13.13
N ALA A 11 14.27 -16.21 12.05
CA ALA A 11 13.14 -16.69 11.26
C ALA A 11 12.18 -17.58 12.08
N LYS A 12 12.69 -18.32 13.07
CA LYS A 12 11.87 -19.14 13.99
C LYS A 12 11.32 -18.34 15.17
N ASN A 13 12.04 -17.31 15.63
CA ASN A 13 11.69 -16.58 16.85
C ASN A 13 10.67 -15.47 16.61
N LEU A 14 10.79 -14.70 15.51
CA LEU A 14 9.87 -13.59 15.23
C LEU A 14 8.39 -14.02 15.17
N PRO A 15 8.00 -15.11 14.48
CA PRO A 15 6.61 -15.54 14.47
C PRO A 15 6.06 -15.84 15.87
N LYS A 16 6.88 -16.46 16.74
CA LYS A 16 6.48 -16.79 18.13
C LYS A 16 6.30 -15.54 18.98
N ALA A 17 7.21 -14.58 18.86
CA ALA A 17 7.14 -13.32 19.58
C ALA A 17 5.88 -12.54 19.18
N LEU A 18 5.65 -12.36 17.88
CA LEU A 18 4.48 -11.61 17.38
C LEU A 18 3.15 -12.29 17.72
N LYS A 19 3.10 -13.63 17.72
CA LYS A 19 1.91 -14.37 18.16
C LYS A 19 1.61 -14.09 19.63
N LYS A 20 2.63 -14.14 20.49
CA LYS A 20 2.49 -13.84 21.92
C LYS A 20 2.02 -12.40 22.14
N ASP A 21 2.62 -11.43 21.43
CA ASP A 21 2.24 -10.02 21.55
C ASP A 21 0.79 -9.80 21.10
N THR A 22 0.35 -10.47 20.02
CA THR A 22 -1.04 -10.44 19.55
C THR A 22 -2.00 -11.04 20.58
N GLU A 23 -1.67 -12.20 21.16
CA GLU A 23 -2.51 -12.83 22.19
C GLU A 23 -2.64 -11.95 23.45
N GLN A 24 -1.58 -11.23 23.81
CA GLN A 24 -1.59 -10.33 24.97
C GLN A 24 -2.36 -9.02 24.73
N SER A 25 -2.29 -8.47 23.53
CA SER A 25 -2.91 -7.17 23.18
C SER A 25 -4.34 -7.30 22.67
N LEU A 26 -4.59 -8.26 21.78
CA LEU A 26 -5.85 -8.40 21.04
C LEU A 26 -6.61 -9.70 21.38
N GLY A 27 -6.02 -10.59 22.16
CA GLY A 27 -6.58 -11.90 22.48
C GLY A 27 -6.72 -12.80 21.25
N ASP A 28 -7.66 -13.74 21.32
CA ASP A 28 -7.92 -14.69 20.24
C ASP A 28 -8.78 -14.06 19.13
N ARG A 29 -8.12 -13.58 18.08
CA ARG A 29 -8.73 -12.92 16.91
C ARG A 29 -9.64 -13.82 16.07
N SER A 30 -9.61 -15.14 16.26
CA SER A 30 -10.53 -16.05 15.57
C SER A 30 -11.95 -16.00 16.12
N LYS A 31 -12.12 -15.51 17.36
CA LYS A 31 -13.38 -15.56 18.12
C LYS A 31 -14.24 -14.30 18.05
N TYR A 32 -13.78 -13.27 17.36
CA TYR A 32 -14.51 -12.01 17.25
C TYR A 32 -14.23 -11.32 15.92
N ILE A 33 -15.05 -10.36 15.54
CA ILE A 33 -14.87 -9.53 14.34
C ILE A 33 -14.31 -8.18 14.76
N GLY A 34 -13.13 -7.85 14.24
CA GLY A 34 -12.41 -6.62 14.52
C GLY A 34 -12.68 -5.50 13.51
N SER A 35 -12.40 -4.25 13.87
CA SER A 35 -12.55 -3.11 12.94
C SER A 35 -11.79 -3.31 11.63
N SER A 36 -10.58 -3.87 11.68
CA SER A 36 -9.77 -4.16 10.50
C SER A 36 -10.38 -5.22 9.58
N ASP A 37 -11.22 -6.11 10.13
CA ASP A 37 -11.88 -7.18 9.39
C ASP A 37 -13.00 -6.61 8.51
N ILE A 38 -13.63 -5.53 8.98
CA ILE A 38 -14.75 -4.82 8.33
C ILE A 38 -14.30 -3.82 7.28
N GLY A 39 -13.16 -3.16 7.53
CA GLY A 39 -12.64 -2.17 6.59
C GLY A 39 -12.09 -2.78 5.30
N GLY A 40 -11.71 -4.06 5.31
CA GLY A 40 -11.08 -4.72 4.18
C GLY A 40 -11.98 -5.67 3.38
N CYS A 41 -11.33 -6.58 2.66
CA CYS A 41 -11.98 -7.68 1.96
C CYS A 41 -12.53 -8.73 2.94
N LEU A 42 -13.86 -8.87 3.02
CA LEU A 42 -14.52 -9.82 3.93
C LEU A 42 -14.10 -11.27 3.68
N ARG A 43 -13.86 -11.65 2.42
CA ARG A 43 -13.32 -12.98 2.08
C ARG A 43 -11.97 -13.23 2.76
N LYS A 44 -11.07 -12.23 2.74
CA LYS A 44 -9.79 -12.34 3.43
C LYS A 44 -10.01 -12.49 4.93
N ALA A 45 -10.86 -11.66 5.53
CA ALA A 45 -11.14 -11.74 6.96
C ALA A 45 -11.72 -13.10 7.38
N TYR A 46 -12.65 -13.65 6.60
CA TYR A 46 -13.20 -14.99 6.80
C TYR A 46 -12.11 -16.06 6.76
N LEU A 47 -11.27 -16.06 5.71
CA LEU A 47 -10.20 -17.04 5.57
C LEU A 47 -9.12 -16.89 6.65
N ASP A 48 -8.78 -15.67 7.05
CA ASP A 48 -7.84 -15.43 8.16
C ASP A 48 -8.34 -16.00 9.50
N LYS A 49 -9.65 -16.14 9.68
CA LYS A 49 -10.25 -16.70 10.90
C LYS A 49 -10.50 -18.21 10.81
N THR A 50 -10.66 -18.75 9.61
CA THR A 50 -11.06 -20.15 9.39
C THR A 50 -9.93 -21.05 8.88
N THR A 51 -8.81 -20.46 8.44
CA THR A 51 -7.67 -21.20 7.93
C THR A 51 -6.42 -20.93 8.77
N ASN A 52 -5.71 -22.00 9.10
CA ASN A 52 -4.38 -21.89 9.68
C ASN A 52 -3.37 -21.77 8.55
N TYR A 53 -2.67 -20.64 8.48
CA TYR A 53 -1.53 -20.46 7.61
C TYR A 53 -0.45 -19.67 8.33
N GLU A 54 0.80 -19.90 7.94
CA GLU A 54 1.93 -19.16 8.48
C GLU A 54 2.31 -18.01 7.54
N HIS A 55 2.57 -16.84 8.12
CA HIS A 55 3.10 -15.71 7.39
C HIS A 55 4.60 -15.88 7.14
N ASP A 56 5.06 -15.52 5.94
CA ASP A 56 6.49 -15.43 5.68
C ASP A 56 7.15 -14.33 6.52
N LEU A 57 8.47 -14.45 6.71
CA LEU A 57 9.25 -13.53 7.53
C LEU A 57 9.11 -12.07 7.05
N ALA A 58 9.04 -11.85 5.74
CA ALA A 58 8.89 -10.51 5.16
C ALA A 58 7.54 -9.86 5.53
N THR A 59 6.47 -10.65 5.59
CA THR A 59 5.14 -10.21 6.01
C THR A 59 5.12 -9.87 7.49
N LEU A 60 5.72 -10.71 8.32
CA LEU A 60 5.84 -10.46 9.76
C LEU A 60 6.63 -9.17 10.06
N ILE A 61 7.72 -8.92 9.32
CA ILE A 61 8.47 -7.66 9.42
C ILE A 61 7.60 -6.46 8.99
N ARG A 62 6.77 -6.60 7.94
CA ARG A 62 5.83 -5.53 7.54
C ARG A 62 4.80 -5.24 8.62
N PHE A 63 4.31 -6.26 9.34
CA PHE A 63 3.40 -6.05 10.47
C PHE A 63 4.10 -5.31 11.61
N GLN A 64 5.32 -5.72 11.97
CA GLN A 64 6.09 -5.01 12.99
C GLN A 64 6.38 -3.55 12.62
N ARG A 65 6.60 -3.28 11.32
CA ARG A 65 6.73 -1.91 10.82
C ARG A 65 5.48 -1.06 11.07
N GLY A 66 4.29 -1.67 11.06
CA GLY A 66 3.04 -1.03 11.47
C GLY A 66 3.08 -0.60 12.95
N HIS A 67 3.48 -1.50 13.84
CA HIS A 67 3.63 -1.19 15.27
C HIS A 67 4.70 -0.12 15.55
N VAL A 68 5.80 -0.11 14.80
CA VAL A 68 6.78 0.99 14.87
C VAL A 68 6.14 2.32 14.49
N ALA A 69 5.26 2.32 13.48
CA ALA A 69 4.55 3.53 13.08
C ALA A 69 3.53 4.00 14.14
N GLU A 70 2.77 3.08 14.73
CA GLU A 70 1.91 3.34 15.88
C GLU A 70 2.70 4.00 17.02
N GLY A 71 3.86 3.44 17.41
CA GLY A 71 4.69 4.00 18.48
C GLY A 71 5.24 5.42 18.18
N ILE A 72 5.50 5.75 16.92
CA ILE A 72 5.86 7.13 16.53
C ILE A 72 4.67 8.08 16.70
N ILE A 73 3.47 7.65 16.30
CA ILE A 73 2.25 8.44 16.45
C ILE A 73 1.90 8.61 17.93
N GLU A 74 2.08 7.58 18.75
CA GLU A 74 1.95 7.68 20.22
C GLU A 74 2.82 8.81 20.76
N LYS A 75 4.09 8.90 20.32
CA LYS A 75 4.99 10.00 20.70
C LYS A 75 4.55 11.37 20.17
N MET A 76 3.88 11.43 19.03
CA MET A 76 3.29 12.69 18.52
C MET A 76 2.13 13.18 19.40
N LEU A 77 1.48 12.26 20.14
CA LEU A 77 0.38 12.57 21.05
C LEU A 77 0.83 12.79 22.50
N ASP A 78 2.14 12.91 22.73
CA ASP A 78 2.69 13.15 24.07
C ASP A 78 2.10 14.42 24.71
N GLY A 79 1.86 14.36 26.03
CA GLY A 79 1.17 15.41 26.78
C GLY A 79 -0.37 15.41 26.66
N LEU A 80 -0.95 14.67 25.70
CA LEU A 80 -2.42 14.53 25.59
C LEU A 80 -2.98 13.31 26.34
N ASN A 81 -2.10 12.44 26.86
CA ASN A 81 -2.44 11.25 27.64
C ASN A 81 -3.52 10.36 26.97
N PRO A 82 -3.32 9.89 25.72
CA PRO A 82 -4.29 9.04 25.04
C PRO A 82 -4.51 7.72 25.79
N THR A 83 -5.77 7.26 25.81
CA THR A 83 -6.06 5.86 26.12
C THR A 83 -5.62 5.01 24.93
N LEU A 84 -4.60 4.18 25.15
CA LEU A 84 -4.06 3.29 24.13
C LEU A 84 -4.93 2.05 23.96
N GLN A 85 -5.10 1.58 22.72
CA GLN A 85 -5.77 0.31 22.40
C GLN A 85 -7.14 0.16 23.09
N LYS A 86 -7.93 1.25 23.14
CA LYS A 86 -9.26 1.26 23.78
C LYS A 86 -10.13 0.22 23.10
N GLU A 87 -10.60 -0.74 23.88
CA GLU A 87 -11.45 -1.81 23.40
C GLU A 87 -12.93 -1.44 23.60
N VAL A 88 -13.72 -1.58 22.55
CA VAL A 88 -15.17 -1.43 22.58
C VAL A 88 -15.80 -2.72 22.09
N LYS A 89 -16.65 -3.33 22.92
CA LYS A 89 -17.29 -4.62 22.65
C LYS A 89 -18.80 -4.45 22.49
N VAL A 90 -19.34 -5.07 21.45
CA VAL A 90 -20.79 -5.20 21.20
C VAL A 90 -21.03 -6.61 20.68
N THR A 91 -22.14 -7.24 21.04
CA THR A 91 -22.54 -8.53 20.48
C THR A 91 -23.70 -8.30 19.51
N ILE A 92 -23.57 -8.79 18.27
CA ILE A 92 -24.63 -8.76 17.25
C ILE A 92 -24.94 -10.20 16.86
N ASP A 93 -26.21 -10.60 16.96
CA ASP A 93 -26.71 -11.92 16.56
C ASP A 93 -25.90 -13.09 17.14
N GLY A 94 -25.43 -12.94 18.39
CA GLY A 94 -24.63 -13.94 19.10
C GLY A 94 -23.14 -13.97 18.73
N PHE A 95 -22.67 -13.03 17.90
CA PHE A 95 -21.27 -12.90 17.53
C PHE A 95 -20.63 -11.64 18.14
N ASP A 96 -19.43 -11.80 18.71
CA ASP A 96 -18.71 -10.69 19.34
C ASP A 96 -18.05 -9.79 18.30
N LEU A 97 -18.37 -8.51 18.36
CA LEU A 97 -17.70 -7.43 17.66
C LEU A 97 -16.77 -6.71 18.64
N LYS A 98 -15.53 -6.49 18.24
CA LYS A 98 -14.54 -5.76 19.04
C LYS A 98 -13.84 -4.71 18.22
N ALA A 99 -14.04 -3.44 18.55
CA ALA A 99 -13.22 -2.37 18.02
C ALA A 99 -12.04 -2.13 18.94
N HIS A 100 -10.83 -2.35 18.42
CA HIS A 100 -9.59 -1.85 19.03
C HIS A 100 -9.28 -0.50 18.38
N ILE A 101 -9.19 0.53 19.21
CA ILE A 101 -8.91 1.90 18.81
C ILE A 101 -7.49 2.21 19.25
N ASP A 102 -6.59 2.52 18.30
CA ASP A 102 -5.17 2.72 18.58
C ASP A 102 -4.95 3.77 19.67
N PHE A 103 -5.56 4.95 19.50
CA PHE A 103 -5.52 6.03 20.48
C PHE A 103 -6.88 6.69 20.61
N CYS A 104 -7.32 6.89 21.86
CA CYS A 104 -8.54 7.58 22.20
C CYS A 104 -8.23 8.76 23.13
N LEU A 105 -8.47 9.97 22.65
CA LEU A 105 -8.33 11.21 23.40
C LEU A 105 -9.72 11.62 23.90
N GLU A 106 -9.90 11.77 25.20
CA GLU A 106 -11.21 12.02 25.79
C GLU A 106 -11.16 13.23 26.72
N ASN A 107 -12.07 14.19 26.50
CA ASN A 107 -12.33 15.28 27.42
C ASN A 107 -13.80 15.23 27.87
N LYS A 108 -14.28 16.28 28.56
CA LYS A 108 -15.65 16.32 29.08
C LYS A 108 -16.73 16.35 27.99
N ASP A 109 -16.42 16.92 26.81
CA ASP A 109 -17.39 17.20 25.76
C ASP A 109 -17.26 16.24 24.55
N GLU A 110 -16.05 15.74 24.29
CA GLU A 110 -15.76 14.95 23.11
C GLU A 110 -14.78 13.79 23.35
N ILE A 111 -14.87 12.82 22.44
CA ILE A 111 -13.91 11.73 22.26
C ILE A 111 -13.37 11.81 20.83
N VAL A 112 -12.04 11.85 20.70
CA VAL A 112 -11.32 11.83 19.43
C VAL A 112 -10.60 10.49 19.27
N VAL A 113 -10.97 9.76 18.23
CA VAL A 113 -10.32 8.54 17.76
C VAL A 113 -9.14 8.93 16.88
N VAL A 114 -7.97 8.33 17.12
CA VAL A 114 -6.82 8.46 16.21
C VAL A 114 -6.40 7.05 15.79
N GLU A 115 -6.53 6.78 14.49
CA GLU A 115 -6.15 5.51 13.85
C GLU A 115 -4.81 5.69 13.14
N ALA A 116 -3.82 4.84 13.46
CA ALA A 116 -2.49 4.91 12.89
C ALA A 116 -2.37 4.06 11.62
N LYS A 117 -1.76 4.62 10.56
CA LYS A 117 -1.50 3.90 9.31
C LYS A 117 -0.05 4.08 8.85
N SER A 118 0.60 2.96 8.53
CA SER A 118 1.91 2.96 7.84
C SER A 118 1.69 2.86 6.33
N VAL A 119 2.26 3.80 5.56
CA VAL A 119 2.21 3.81 4.10
C VAL A 119 3.59 3.72 3.46
N ASN A 120 3.66 3.19 2.24
CA ASN A 120 4.90 3.16 1.45
C ASN A 120 5.07 4.39 0.55
N THR A 121 3.99 5.11 0.29
CA THR A 121 3.93 6.28 -0.59
C THR A 121 3.01 7.32 0.03
N ALA A 122 3.26 8.60 -0.26
CA ALA A 122 2.34 9.67 0.13
C ALA A 122 0.94 9.41 -0.45
N VAL A 123 -0.08 9.77 0.32
CA VAL A 123 -1.48 9.64 -0.08
C VAL A 123 -2.19 10.97 0.06
N ASP A 124 -3.01 11.31 -0.93
CA ASP A 124 -3.72 12.59 -0.96
C ASP A 124 -5.03 12.55 -0.18
N LYS A 125 -5.68 11.39 -0.14
CA LYS A 125 -6.94 11.07 0.54
C LYS A 125 -6.81 9.75 1.32
N PRO A 126 -7.58 9.54 2.40
CA PRO A 126 -7.60 8.25 3.07
C PRO A 126 -8.21 7.17 2.17
N TYR A 127 -7.74 5.94 2.31
CA TYR A 127 -8.32 4.79 1.60
C TYR A 127 -9.70 4.45 2.13
N ASP A 128 -10.57 3.91 1.27
CA ASP A 128 -11.95 3.55 1.63
C ASP A 128 -11.97 2.57 2.81
N SER A 129 -10.99 1.64 2.84
CA SER A 129 -10.84 0.70 3.93
C SER A 129 -10.54 1.34 5.29
N TRP A 130 -9.82 2.47 5.30
CA TRP A 130 -9.53 3.23 6.53
C TRP A 130 -10.76 3.97 7.01
N ILE A 131 -11.50 4.61 6.08
CA ILE A 131 -12.75 5.30 6.37
C ILE A 131 -13.75 4.32 6.98
N MET A 132 -13.89 3.13 6.39
CA MET A 132 -14.81 2.10 6.86
C MET A 132 -14.42 1.56 8.25
N GLN A 133 -13.13 1.28 8.47
CA GLN A 133 -12.62 0.86 9.78
C GLN A 133 -12.92 1.91 10.87
N VAL A 134 -12.69 3.19 10.57
CA VAL A 134 -12.90 4.28 11.53
C VAL A 134 -14.39 4.53 11.79
N ASN A 135 -15.23 4.49 10.76
CA ASN A 135 -16.68 4.61 10.96
C ASN A 135 -17.24 3.44 11.77
N PHE A 136 -16.69 2.23 11.63
CA PHE A 136 -17.02 1.13 12.54
C PHE A 136 -16.65 1.43 14.00
N GLN A 137 -15.43 1.95 14.24
CA GLN A 137 -14.99 2.34 15.59
C GLN A 137 -15.89 3.43 16.19
N LEU A 138 -16.27 4.44 15.40
CA LEU A 138 -17.18 5.51 15.80
C LEU A 138 -18.58 4.97 16.12
N ALA A 139 -19.15 4.12 15.27
CA ALA A 139 -20.44 3.49 15.50
C ALA A 139 -20.45 2.68 16.80
N MET A 140 -19.40 1.89 17.04
CA MET A 140 -19.24 1.10 18.27
C MET A 140 -19.14 2.01 19.50
N LEU A 141 -18.33 3.08 19.45
CA LEU A 141 -18.21 4.04 20.56
C LEU A 141 -19.52 4.77 20.85
N ALA A 142 -20.31 5.12 19.83
CA ALA A 142 -21.59 5.80 19.99
C ALA A 142 -22.60 4.99 20.80
N THR A 143 -22.45 3.66 20.87
CA THR A 143 -23.28 2.80 21.73
C THR A 143 -23.00 2.98 23.23
N GLN A 144 -21.85 3.57 23.59
CA GLN A 144 -21.36 3.65 24.98
C GLN A 144 -21.28 5.10 25.50
N THR A 145 -21.55 6.11 24.67
CA THR A 145 -21.36 7.51 25.04
C THR A 145 -22.32 8.43 24.30
N GLN A 146 -22.63 9.57 24.92
CA GLN A 146 -23.37 10.68 24.30
C GLN A 146 -22.45 11.86 23.94
N LYS A 147 -21.14 11.73 24.19
CA LYS A 147 -20.15 12.76 23.84
C LYS A 147 -20.04 12.90 22.32
N LYS A 148 -19.61 14.08 21.88
CA LYS A 148 -19.29 14.29 20.47
C LYS A 148 -18.14 13.36 20.07
N LEU A 149 -18.29 12.65 18.94
CA LEU A 149 -17.25 11.78 18.41
C LEU A 149 -16.60 12.42 17.18
N ARG A 150 -15.27 12.36 17.11
CA ARG A 150 -14.48 12.71 15.92
C ARG A 150 -13.39 11.67 15.70
N ALA A 151 -12.89 11.57 14.47
CA ALA A 151 -11.79 10.68 14.17
C ALA A 151 -10.77 11.30 13.23
N TYR A 152 -9.52 10.88 13.41
CA TYR A 152 -8.43 11.13 12.50
C TYR A 152 -7.77 9.83 12.08
N VAL A 153 -7.49 9.69 10.78
CA VAL A 153 -6.51 8.71 10.30
C VAL A 153 -5.17 9.43 10.16
N VAL A 154 -4.15 8.98 10.88
CA VAL A 154 -2.80 9.52 10.80
C VAL A 154 -1.93 8.55 10.02
N ALA A 155 -1.56 8.95 8.80
CA ALA A 155 -0.74 8.14 7.91
C ALA A 155 0.71 8.63 7.89
N ILE A 156 1.66 7.71 8.07
CA ILE A 156 3.10 8.02 8.02
C ILE A 156 3.87 7.08 7.11
N ASN A 157 4.88 7.63 6.43
CA ASN A 157 5.89 6.88 5.69
C ASN A 157 7.21 6.92 6.47
N LEU A 158 7.57 5.79 7.07
CA LEU A 158 8.76 5.68 7.91
C LEU A 158 10.07 5.92 7.16
N ASN A 159 10.10 5.70 5.83
CA ASN A 159 11.32 5.84 5.05
C ASN A 159 11.62 7.29 4.67
N THR A 160 10.57 8.09 4.41
CA THR A 160 10.71 9.46 3.93
C THR A 160 10.42 10.51 4.99
N GLY A 161 9.86 10.11 6.14
CA GLY A 161 9.36 11.03 7.16
C GLY A 161 8.06 11.75 6.77
N TRP A 162 7.44 11.38 5.64
CA TRP A 162 6.16 11.96 5.24
C TRP A 162 5.08 11.60 6.25
N PHE A 163 4.26 12.58 6.63
CA PHE A 163 3.09 12.38 7.47
C PHE A 163 1.92 13.22 6.96
N LYS A 164 0.70 12.72 7.16
CA LYS A 164 -0.55 13.48 6.95
C LYS A 164 -1.66 12.92 7.84
N SER A 165 -2.45 13.81 8.42
CA SER A 165 -3.69 13.46 9.12
C SER A 165 -4.91 13.74 8.24
N PHE A 166 -5.89 12.84 8.30
CA PHE A 166 -7.17 12.98 7.61
C PHE A 166 -8.28 12.98 8.66
N GLU A 167 -9.03 14.08 8.73
CA GLU A 167 -10.26 14.09 9.53
C GLU A 167 -11.31 13.22 8.84
N VAL A 168 -11.86 12.26 9.59
CA VAL A 168 -12.93 11.38 9.15
C VAL A 168 -14.17 11.72 9.98
N ASN A 169 -15.13 12.36 9.32
CA ASN A 169 -16.43 12.64 9.93
C ASN A 169 -17.25 11.36 9.97
N GLY A 170 -17.85 11.07 11.13
CA GLY A 170 -18.84 10.01 11.27
C GLY A 170 -19.96 10.21 10.25
N ASN A 171 -20.26 9.17 9.49
CA ASN A 171 -21.27 9.21 8.44
C ASN A 171 -22.20 8.02 8.63
N GLN A 172 -23.47 8.29 8.90
CA GLN A 172 -24.47 7.26 9.16
C GLN A 172 -24.56 6.19 8.07
N ALA A 173 -24.33 6.54 6.80
CA ALA A 173 -24.30 5.55 5.72
C ALA A 173 -23.08 4.63 5.84
N HIS A 174 -21.89 5.16 6.14
CA HIS A 174 -20.68 4.36 6.35
C HIS A 174 -20.76 3.53 7.63
N GLU A 175 -21.32 4.07 8.71
CA GLU A 175 -21.57 3.35 9.95
C GLU A 175 -22.52 2.17 9.71
N LYS A 176 -23.62 2.40 8.99
CA LYS A 176 -24.56 1.35 8.61
C LYS A 176 -23.88 0.28 7.74
N MET A 177 -23.12 0.68 6.73
CA MET A 177 -22.36 -0.25 5.87
C MET A 177 -21.34 -1.06 6.68
N ALA A 178 -20.68 -0.45 7.66
CA ALA A 178 -19.72 -1.15 8.52
C ALA A 178 -20.41 -2.22 9.37
N ILE A 179 -21.59 -1.93 9.93
CA ILE A 179 -22.39 -2.90 10.67
C ILE A 179 -22.94 -4.00 9.74
N GLU A 180 -23.42 -3.65 8.54
CA GLU A 180 -23.86 -4.62 7.53
C GLU A 180 -22.71 -5.57 7.14
N ASN A 181 -21.50 -5.05 6.92
CA ASN A 181 -20.30 -5.85 6.67
C ASN A 181 -19.98 -6.79 7.85
N ALA A 182 -20.18 -6.33 9.09
CA ALA A 182 -19.99 -7.16 10.27
C ALA A 182 -21.01 -8.28 10.35
N GLN A 183 -22.28 -8.02 10.01
CA GLN A 183 -23.32 -9.04 9.92
C GLN A 183 -23.03 -10.05 8.81
N ILE A 184 -22.59 -9.60 7.62
CA ILE A 184 -22.20 -10.49 6.53
C ILE A 184 -21.07 -11.42 6.98
N LEU A 185 -20.03 -10.88 7.61
CA LEU A 185 -18.89 -11.67 8.08
C LEU A 185 -19.29 -12.62 9.23
N ALA A 186 -20.14 -12.18 10.16
CA ALA A 186 -20.65 -13.02 11.24
C ALA A 186 -21.45 -14.20 10.69
N ASN A 187 -22.39 -13.94 9.78
CA ASN A 187 -23.20 -14.98 9.12
C ASN A 187 -22.32 -15.93 8.31
N ALA A 188 -21.32 -15.43 7.59
CA ALA A 188 -20.35 -16.24 6.88
C ALA A 188 -19.60 -17.21 7.83
N LEU A 189 -19.14 -16.72 8.98
CA LEU A 189 -18.46 -17.54 9.99
C LEU A 189 -19.39 -18.59 10.63
N LEU A 190 -20.63 -18.21 10.91
CA LEU A 190 -21.64 -19.12 11.49
C LEU A 190 -22.05 -20.22 10.50
N ASN A 191 -22.33 -19.85 9.26
CA ASN A 191 -22.81 -20.76 8.21
C ASN A 191 -21.68 -21.49 7.49
N LYS A 192 -20.42 -21.09 7.73
CA LYS A 192 -19.21 -21.58 7.03
C LYS A 192 -19.27 -21.34 5.53
N GLU A 193 -19.83 -20.19 5.15
CA GLU A 193 -19.97 -19.76 3.76
C GLU A 193 -18.99 -18.62 3.49
N GLU A 194 -18.14 -18.79 2.49
CA GLU A 194 -17.14 -17.78 2.14
C GLU A 194 -17.83 -16.53 1.56
N PRO A 195 -17.60 -15.33 2.12
CA PRO A 195 -18.23 -14.11 1.63
C PRO A 195 -17.57 -13.64 0.32
N ILE A 196 -18.26 -12.76 -0.40
CA ILE A 196 -17.79 -12.23 -1.69
C ILE A 196 -16.47 -11.46 -1.51
N ALA A 197 -15.53 -11.72 -2.41
CA ALA A 197 -14.26 -10.98 -2.46
C ALA A 197 -14.47 -9.55 -2.97
N SER A 198 -13.77 -8.59 -2.37
CA SER A 198 -13.62 -7.23 -2.89
C SER A 198 -12.16 -6.91 -3.24
N GLU A 199 -11.96 -6.03 -4.22
CA GLU A 199 -10.62 -5.55 -4.60
C GLU A 199 -10.06 -4.61 -3.55
N GLN A 200 -8.76 -4.76 -3.26
CA GLN A 200 -8.04 -4.01 -2.25
C GLN A 200 -6.61 -3.72 -2.72
N LEU A 201 -6.01 -2.64 -2.22
CA LEU A 201 -4.63 -2.26 -2.55
C LEU A 201 -3.60 -3.34 -2.19
N TYR A 202 -3.91 -4.19 -1.20
CA TYR A 202 -3.05 -5.27 -0.74
C TYR A 202 -3.31 -6.62 -1.43
N CYS A 203 -4.18 -6.71 -2.43
CA CYS A 203 -4.53 -7.97 -3.10
C CYS A 203 -3.30 -8.76 -3.62
N SER A 204 -2.28 -8.05 -4.13
CA SER A 204 -1.02 -8.66 -4.61
C SER A 204 -0.22 -9.36 -3.50
N THR A 205 -0.40 -8.95 -2.25
CA THR A 205 0.23 -9.51 -1.04
C THR A 205 -0.73 -10.31 -0.17
N CYS A 206 -1.99 -10.49 -0.60
CA CYS A 206 -2.97 -11.27 0.14
C CYS A 206 -2.51 -12.74 0.21
N PRO A 207 -2.50 -13.38 1.40
CA PRO A 207 -2.09 -14.78 1.54
C PRO A 207 -3.04 -15.73 0.79
N HIS A 208 -4.32 -15.36 0.65
CA HIS A 208 -5.35 -16.14 -0.02
C HIS A 208 -5.50 -15.84 -1.51
N LYS A 209 -4.54 -15.13 -2.13
CA LYS A 209 -4.63 -14.72 -3.54
C LYS A 209 -4.66 -15.90 -4.52
N GLY A 210 -4.04 -17.03 -4.17
CA GLY A 210 -3.95 -18.21 -5.04
C GLY A 210 -5.31 -18.85 -5.35
N SER A 211 -6.29 -18.71 -4.45
CA SER A 211 -7.66 -19.20 -4.63
C SER A 211 -8.68 -18.07 -4.85
N CYS A 212 -8.23 -16.81 -4.88
CA CYS A 212 -9.15 -15.67 -4.92
C CYS A 212 -9.80 -15.52 -6.30
N PRO A 213 -11.14 -15.49 -6.40
CA PRO A 213 -11.83 -15.37 -7.69
C PRO A 213 -11.43 -14.09 -8.45
N LEU A 214 -11.11 -13.00 -7.74
CA LEU A 214 -10.65 -11.74 -8.33
C LEU A 214 -9.20 -11.77 -8.86
N MET A 215 -8.41 -12.76 -8.44
CA MET A 215 -7.00 -12.90 -8.82
C MET A 215 -6.76 -14.04 -9.81
N VAL A 216 -7.60 -15.08 -9.77
CA VAL A 216 -7.49 -16.29 -10.61
C VAL A 216 -8.12 -16.08 -12.00
N LYS A 217 -9.02 -15.09 -12.15
CA LYS A 217 -9.73 -14.81 -13.42
C LYS A 217 -9.79 -13.30 -13.72
N LYS A 218 -8.67 -12.68 -14.08
CA LYS A 218 -8.74 -11.43 -14.85
C LYS A 218 -8.44 -11.73 -16.31
N SER A 219 -9.48 -11.68 -17.14
CA SER A 219 -9.33 -11.66 -18.59
C SER A 219 -8.71 -10.33 -19.03
N GLU A 220 -8.10 -10.32 -20.21
CA GLU A 220 -7.76 -9.08 -20.90
C GLU A 220 -8.98 -8.15 -20.92
N GLY A 221 -8.78 -6.87 -20.58
CA GLY A 221 -9.86 -5.88 -20.49
C GLY A 221 -10.60 -5.80 -19.15
N SER A 222 -10.18 -6.52 -18.10
CA SER A 222 -10.78 -6.38 -16.76
C SER A 222 -10.60 -4.96 -16.21
N GLU A 223 -11.68 -4.36 -15.72
CA GLU A 223 -11.65 -3.03 -15.09
C GLU A 223 -11.11 -3.11 -13.65
N LEU A 224 -10.50 -2.00 -13.20
CA LEU A 224 -10.12 -1.81 -11.80
C LEU A 224 -11.29 -1.20 -11.02
N SER A 225 -11.38 -1.49 -9.74
CA SER A 225 -12.38 -0.92 -8.84
C SER A 225 -11.74 -0.33 -7.56
N GLY A 226 -12.52 0.46 -6.82
CA GLY A 226 -12.12 1.06 -5.55
C GLY A 226 -10.82 1.88 -5.62
N ASP A 227 -10.01 1.79 -4.57
CA ASP A 227 -8.73 2.50 -4.48
C ASP A 227 -7.75 2.17 -5.63
N LEU A 228 -7.79 0.95 -6.19
CA LEU A 228 -6.90 0.58 -7.31
C LEU A 228 -7.25 1.36 -8.59
N LEU A 229 -8.55 1.60 -8.84
CA LEU A 229 -9.00 2.43 -9.96
C LEU A 229 -8.45 3.85 -9.84
N GLU A 230 -8.49 4.40 -8.63
CA GLU A 230 -8.01 5.76 -8.35
C GLU A 230 -6.49 5.88 -8.55
N VAL A 231 -5.73 4.87 -8.11
CA VAL A 231 -4.30 4.77 -8.43
C VAL A 231 -4.06 4.70 -9.94
N GLY A 232 -4.83 3.90 -10.67
CA GLY A 232 -4.76 3.79 -12.12
C GLY A 232 -5.01 5.12 -12.83
N LYS A 233 -6.07 5.84 -12.44
CA LYS A 233 -6.38 7.20 -12.95
C LYS A 233 -5.23 8.17 -12.67
N LYS A 234 -4.65 8.12 -11.47
CA LYS A 234 -3.53 8.99 -11.10
C LYS A 234 -2.29 8.73 -11.94
N ILE A 235 -2.00 7.47 -12.27
CA ILE A 235 -0.91 7.10 -13.16
C ILE A 235 -1.10 7.72 -14.55
N ILE A 236 -2.32 7.67 -15.10
CA ILE A 236 -2.64 8.27 -16.41
C ILE A 236 -2.44 9.79 -16.37
N GLU A 237 -2.96 10.47 -15.34
CA GLU A 237 -2.79 11.91 -15.14
C GLU A 237 -1.31 12.31 -15.06
N LEU A 238 -0.53 11.60 -14.24
CA LEU A 238 0.90 11.88 -14.07
C LEU A 238 1.69 11.65 -15.36
N ASN A 239 1.32 10.65 -16.16
CA ASN A 239 1.97 10.39 -17.43
C ASN A 239 1.67 11.48 -18.48
N ALA A 240 0.46 12.03 -18.48
CA ALA A 240 0.13 13.18 -19.34
C ALA A 240 0.97 14.42 -18.95
N LYS A 241 1.00 14.76 -17.66
CA LYS A 241 1.84 15.86 -17.14
C LYS A 241 3.32 15.66 -17.43
N LYS A 242 3.81 14.42 -17.30
CA LYS A 242 5.19 14.07 -17.66
C LYS A 242 5.49 14.38 -19.13
N LYS A 243 4.61 13.99 -20.06
CA LYS A 243 4.79 14.28 -21.50
C LYS A 243 4.81 15.78 -21.79
N GLU A 244 3.96 16.56 -21.12
CA GLU A 244 3.95 18.02 -21.25
C GLU A 244 5.24 18.66 -20.75
N LEU A 245 5.71 18.27 -19.56
CA LEU A 245 6.97 18.75 -18.99
C LEU A 245 8.19 18.33 -19.81
N GLU A 246 8.19 17.10 -20.35
CA GLU A 246 9.26 16.62 -21.25
C GLU A 246 9.31 17.45 -22.53
N LYS A 247 8.16 17.81 -23.10
CA LYS A 247 8.08 18.68 -24.28
C LYS A 247 8.61 20.09 -23.97
N GLU A 248 8.14 20.70 -22.87
CA GLU A 248 8.60 22.04 -22.46
C GLU A 248 10.11 22.05 -22.21
N LEU A 249 10.63 21.02 -21.51
CA LEU A 249 12.06 20.87 -21.26
C LEU A 249 12.87 20.83 -22.57
N GLU A 250 12.40 20.09 -23.57
CA GLU A 250 13.11 19.94 -24.84
C GLU A 250 13.08 21.22 -25.69
N GLU A 251 11.96 21.97 -25.67
CA GLU A 251 11.87 23.30 -26.27
C GLU A 251 12.88 24.27 -25.65
N LYS A 252 13.00 24.29 -24.30
CA LYS A 252 13.97 25.15 -23.61
C LYS A 252 15.42 24.72 -23.84
N LYS A 253 15.71 23.42 -23.91
CA LYS A 253 17.05 22.91 -24.26
C LYS A 253 17.45 23.35 -25.66
N THR A 254 16.55 23.27 -26.63
CA THR A 254 16.81 23.67 -28.02
C THR A 254 17.26 25.13 -28.09
N LEU A 255 16.57 26.04 -27.37
CA LEU A 255 16.94 27.46 -27.32
C LEU A 255 18.36 27.69 -26.75
N ILE A 256 18.71 26.99 -25.67
CA ILE A 256 20.04 27.11 -25.06
C ILE A 256 21.11 26.47 -25.95
N GLU A 257 20.82 25.33 -26.58
CA GLU A 257 21.72 24.68 -27.53
C GLU A 257 22.04 25.59 -28.72
N GLU A 258 21.03 26.20 -29.35
CA GLU A 258 21.20 27.14 -30.46
C GLU A 258 22.08 28.33 -30.06
N TYR A 259 21.85 28.91 -28.88
CA TYR A 259 22.68 29.97 -28.33
C TYR A 259 24.13 29.52 -28.11
N MET A 260 24.33 28.35 -27.48
CA MET A 260 25.66 27.79 -27.22
C MET A 260 26.45 27.53 -28.50
N ARG A 261 25.80 26.98 -29.53
CA ARG A 261 26.40 26.75 -30.86
C ARG A 261 26.75 28.07 -31.53
N THR A 262 25.85 29.07 -31.49
CA THR A 262 26.07 30.40 -32.08
C THR A 262 27.24 31.13 -31.43
N CYS A 263 27.36 31.07 -30.10
CA CYS A 263 28.43 31.72 -29.35
C CYS A 263 29.71 30.87 -29.22
N GLY A 264 29.75 29.66 -29.82
CA GLY A 264 30.90 28.75 -29.73
C GLY A 264 31.24 28.28 -28.31
N THR A 265 30.29 28.33 -27.38
CA THR A 265 30.51 28.00 -25.96
C THR A 265 30.03 26.59 -25.63
N LYS A 266 30.87 25.79 -24.97
CA LYS A 266 30.53 24.40 -24.59
C LYS A 266 29.98 24.23 -23.18
N LYS A 267 30.07 25.27 -22.35
CA LYS A 267 29.60 25.25 -20.97
C LYS A 267 29.16 26.63 -20.51
N ILE A 268 27.94 26.73 -19.98
CA ILE A 268 27.36 27.96 -19.43
C ILE A 268 27.02 27.74 -17.95
N LYS A 269 27.28 28.74 -17.11
CA LYS A 269 26.91 28.75 -15.69
C LYS A 269 25.55 29.42 -15.52
N ILE A 270 24.67 28.83 -14.72
CA ILE A 270 23.38 29.40 -14.30
C ILE A 270 23.29 29.21 -12.78
N ASP A 271 23.35 30.31 -12.03
CA ASP A 271 23.46 30.31 -10.57
C ASP A 271 24.55 29.32 -10.08
N ASP A 272 24.17 28.27 -9.35
CA ASP A 272 25.08 27.24 -8.83
C ASP A 272 25.23 26.02 -9.74
N SER A 273 24.62 26.03 -10.93
CA SER A 273 24.57 24.92 -11.87
C SER A 273 25.29 25.23 -13.19
N PHE A 274 25.55 24.18 -13.98
CA PHE A 274 26.14 24.29 -15.31
C PHE A 274 25.35 23.51 -16.35
N ILE A 275 25.13 24.11 -17.52
CA ILE A 275 24.67 23.42 -18.73
C ILE A 275 25.89 23.19 -19.62
N SER A 276 26.09 21.96 -20.07
CA SER A 276 27.20 21.59 -20.96
C SER A 276 26.66 21.01 -22.27
N LEU A 277 27.23 21.45 -23.39
CA LEU A 277 26.91 20.93 -24.72
C LEU A 277 27.97 19.88 -25.09
N SER A 278 27.54 18.64 -25.30
CA SER A 278 28.40 17.57 -25.80
C SER A 278 28.76 17.80 -27.28
N ASN A 279 29.91 17.28 -27.71
CA ASN A 279 30.25 17.28 -29.12
C ASN A 279 29.31 16.33 -29.89
N ASP A 280 29.08 16.64 -31.16
CA ASP A 280 28.40 15.72 -32.06
C ASP A 280 29.25 14.44 -32.21
N THR A 281 28.64 13.28 -32.03
CA THR A 281 29.31 11.98 -32.13
C THR A 281 28.70 11.16 -33.26
N THR A 282 29.54 10.60 -34.12
CA THR A 282 29.15 9.58 -35.09
C THR A 282 29.42 8.20 -34.53
N SER A 283 28.40 7.35 -34.44
CA SER A 283 28.56 5.94 -34.09
C SER A 283 28.41 5.05 -35.32
N VAL A 284 29.35 4.13 -35.52
CA VAL A 284 29.21 3.03 -36.48
C VAL A 284 28.86 1.78 -35.68
N SER A 285 27.73 1.15 -35.99
CA SER A 285 27.27 -0.09 -35.36
C SER A 285 27.19 -1.21 -36.38
N PHE A 286 27.33 -2.45 -35.90
CA PHE A 286 27.19 -3.63 -36.74
C PHE A 286 25.72 -3.84 -37.12
N ASP A 287 25.40 -3.94 -38.41
CA ASP A 287 24.04 -4.27 -38.86
C ASP A 287 23.80 -5.77 -38.71
N THR A 288 23.31 -6.15 -37.54
CA THR A 288 23.04 -7.54 -37.20
C THR A 288 21.93 -8.15 -38.07
N LYS A 289 21.02 -7.32 -38.61
CA LYS A 289 19.94 -7.83 -39.46
C LYS A 289 20.51 -8.17 -40.84
N ALA A 290 21.25 -7.25 -41.44
CA ALA A 290 21.91 -7.50 -42.72
C ALA A 290 22.88 -8.69 -42.64
N LEU A 291 23.64 -8.85 -41.55
CA LEU A 291 24.50 -10.03 -41.36
C LEU A 291 23.70 -11.32 -41.32
N LYS A 292 22.60 -11.35 -40.56
CA LYS A 292 21.75 -12.54 -40.46
C LYS A 292 21.14 -12.93 -41.81
N ASP A 293 20.73 -11.94 -42.60
CA ASP A 293 20.05 -12.16 -43.88
C ASP A 293 21.04 -12.60 -44.99
N ASN A 294 22.28 -12.11 -44.98
CA ASN A 294 23.27 -12.39 -46.04
C ASN A 294 24.28 -13.49 -45.69
N GLU A 295 24.62 -13.66 -44.40
CA GLU A 295 25.65 -14.59 -43.92
C GLU A 295 25.15 -15.37 -42.68
N PRO A 296 24.12 -16.22 -42.82
CA PRO A 296 23.40 -16.82 -41.69
C PRO A 296 24.26 -17.75 -40.83
N GLU A 297 25.14 -18.56 -41.44
CA GLU A 297 26.03 -19.46 -40.68
C GLU A 297 27.05 -18.69 -39.84
N LEU A 298 27.61 -17.60 -40.39
CA LEU A 298 28.52 -16.73 -39.66
C LEU A 298 27.78 -15.99 -38.54
N TYR A 299 26.54 -15.54 -38.79
CA TYR A 299 25.70 -14.94 -37.76
C TYR A 299 25.49 -15.90 -36.59
N GLU A 300 25.12 -17.16 -36.84
CA GLU A 300 24.90 -18.14 -35.76
C GLU A 300 26.17 -18.40 -34.96
N SER A 301 27.32 -18.59 -35.63
CA SER A 301 28.60 -18.78 -34.96
C SER A 301 28.99 -17.59 -34.07
N LEU A 302 28.81 -16.36 -34.58
CA LEU A 302 29.10 -15.14 -33.82
C LEU A 302 28.11 -14.95 -32.67
N PHE A 303 26.83 -15.24 -32.88
CA PHE A 303 25.81 -15.13 -31.85
C PHE A 303 26.07 -16.13 -30.72
N GLU A 304 26.39 -17.39 -31.04
CA GLU A 304 26.73 -18.40 -30.03
C GLU A 304 27.94 -17.96 -29.17
N LYS A 305 28.97 -17.42 -29.81
CA LYS A 305 30.24 -17.06 -29.15
C LYS A 305 30.20 -15.75 -28.37
N TYR A 306 29.43 -14.76 -28.83
CA TYR A 306 29.45 -13.40 -28.30
C TYR A 306 28.11 -12.90 -27.77
N GLN A 307 27.09 -13.76 -27.67
CA GLN A 307 25.81 -13.37 -27.10
C GLN A 307 25.98 -12.83 -25.67
N LYS A 308 25.27 -11.73 -25.41
CA LYS A 308 25.08 -11.19 -24.08
C LYS A 308 23.60 -11.18 -23.77
N THR A 309 23.20 -11.95 -22.77
CA THR A 309 21.83 -11.92 -22.27
C THR A 309 21.67 -10.70 -21.38
N SER A 310 20.88 -9.73 -21.83
CA SER A 310 20.39 -8.66 -20.96
C SER A 310 18.93 -8.94 -20.59
N GLN A 311 18.66 -9.13 -19.30
CA GLN A 311 17.30 -9.17 -18.80
C GLN A 311 16.85 -7.74 -18.49
N ARG A 312 15.83 -7.26 -19.21
CA ARG A 312 15.13 -6.02 -18.85
C ARG A 312 13.83 -6.41 -18.16
N LYS A 313 13.58 -5.80 -17.00
CA LYS A 313 12.29 -5.94 -16.33
C LYS A 313 11.20 -5.33 -17.22
N GLY A 314 10.06 -6.00 -17.34
CA GLY A 314 8.89 -5.42 -17.97
C GLY A 314 8.49 -4.11 -17.28
N TYR A 315 7.90 -3.19 -18.04
CA TYR A 315 7.46 -1.89 -17.55
C TYR A 315 6.00 -1.65 -17.91
N LEU A 316 5.33 -0.79 -17.14
CA LEU A 316 3.97 -0.34 -17.45
C LEU A 316 4.03 0.57 -18.68
N SER A 317 3.21 0.27 -19.68
CA SER A 317 3.01 1.13 -20.85
C SER A 317 1.61 1.73 -20.79
N ILE A 318 1.53 3.04 -21.02
CA ILE A 318 0.28 3.80 -21.03
C ILE A 318 0.07 4.23 -22.48
N LYS A 319 -0.92 3.62 -23.12
CA LYS A 319 -1.33 3.95 -24.49
C LYS A 319 -2.24 5.16 -24.50
#